data_AF-A0A0F9RJF0-F1
#
_entry.id   AF-A0A0F9RJF0-F1
#
_cell.length_a   1.000
_cell.length_b   1.000
_cell.length_c   1.000
_cell.angle_alpha   90.00
_cell.angle_beta   90.00
_cell.angle_gamma   90.00
#
_symmetry.space_group_name_H-M   'P 1'
#
loop_
_entity.id
_entity.type
_entity.pdbx_description
1 polymer ?
#
loop_
_entity_poly.entity_id
_entity_poly.type
_entity_poly.pdbx_seq_one_letter_code
_entity_poly.pdbx_strand_id
1 'polypeptide(L)'
;MLNQSITPPAFGDPRLPQRFWDKVRVGLFGCWVWQGQTRKNYGRYGVRLGVDRWRDQYAHRVAWTALIGPIPDQLDHLCRNKLCAYPAHLEPVTNRENFLRGMHPTAIAWRTNTCKRGHSLDDHYINHGHRQCGECTRQGVRRRRKPSTPQQRARKAELMRGYRAARAVTA
;
A
#
# COMPACT_ATOMS: atom_id res chain seq x y z
N MET A 1 38.93 -6.10 -18.31
CA MET A 1 37.81 -5.53 -17.53
C MET A 1 37.44 -6.57 -16.49
N LEU A 2 37.92 -6.40 -15.25
CA LEU A 2 37.91 -7.46 -14.26
C LEU A 2 36.50 -7.69 -13.72
N ASN A 3 36.02 -8.90 -14.01
CA ASN A 3 34.91 -9.60 -13.39
C ASN A 3 35.07 -9.56 -11.86
N GLN A 4 34.47 -8.58 -11.19
CA GLN A 4 34.40 -8.59 -9.73
C GLN A 4 33.35 -9.62 -9.35
N SER A 5 33.82 -10.79 -8.92
CA SER A 5 33.01 -11.76 -8.19
C SER A 5 32.39 -11.06 -6.99
N ILE A 6 31.13 -10.62 -7.11
CA ILE A 6 30.40 -10.01 -6.01
C ILE A 6 30.11 -11.14 -5.03
N THR A 7 30.95 -11.29 -4.02
CA THR A 7 30.67 -12.21 -2.91
C THR A 7 29.33 -11.80 -2.32
N PRO A 8 28.35 -12.72 -2.24
CA PRO A 8 27.06 -12.41 -1.63
C PRO A 8 27.30 -11.93 -0.19
N PRO A 9 26.61 -10.88 0.28
CA PRO A 9 26.82 -10.37 1.62
C PRO A 9 26.61 -11.45 2.67
N ALA A 10 27.58 -11.62 3.55
CA ALA A 10 27.55 -12.61 4.62
C ALA A 10 27.25 -11.94 5.97
N PHE A 11 26.75 -12.73 6.92
CA PHE A 11 26.59 -12.25 8.29
C PHE A 11 27.97 -11.91 8.88
N GLY A 12 28.12 -10.74 9.51
CA GLY A 12 29.41 -10.27 10.02
C GLY A 12 30.30 -9.60 8.97
N ASP A 13 29.78 -9.26 7.79
CA ASP A 13 30.55 -8.55 6.76
C ASP A 13 31.21 -7.26 7.30
N PRO A 14 32.53 -7.08 7.08
CA PRO A 14 33.30 -5.98 7.68
C PRO A 14 32.93 -4.59 7.15
N ARG A 15 32.18 -4.49 6.05
CA ARG A 15 31.65 -3.20 5.55
C ARG A 15 30.61 -2.60 6.51
N LEU A 16 30.05 -3.41 7.41
CA LEU A 16 29.22 -2.96 8.52
C LEU A 16 30.03 -3.04 9.83
N PRO A 17 29.97 -2.02 10.69
CA PRO A 17 30.74 -2.00 11.93
C PRO A 17 30.19 -2.99 12.96
N GLN A 18 31.03 -3.43 13.90
CA GLN A 18 30.64 -4.37 14.96
C GLN A 18 29.37 -3.97 15.72
N ARG A 19 29.22 -2.67 16.05
CA ARG A 19 28.02 -2.12 16.74
C ARG A 19 26.69 -2.31 15.98
N PHE A 20 26.75 -2.61 14.68
CA PHE A 20 25.59 -3.03 13.89
C PHE A 20 25.32 -4.50 14.14
N TRP A 21 26.32 -5.36 13.99
CA TRP A 21 26.24 -6.81 14.18
C TRP A 21 25.85 -7.23 15.60
N ASP A 22 26.27 -6.47 16.62
CA ASP A 22 25.85 -6.67 18.02
C ASP A 22 24.32 -6.59 18.19
N LYS A 23 23.62 -6.00 17.22
CA LYS A 23 22.16 -5.82 17.21
C LYS A 23 21.48 -6.71 16.18
N VAL A 24 22.15 -7.71 15.62
CA VAL A 24 21.57 -8.62 14.64
C VAL A 24 21.72 -10.06 15.10
N ARG A 25 20.62 -10.81 15.01
CA ARG A 25 20.62 -12.27 15.17
C ARG A 25 20.14 -12.93 13.88
N VAL A 26 20.72 -14.06 13.53
CA VAL A 26 20.21 -14.89 12.43
C VAL A 26 18.94 -15.58 12.93
N GLY A 27 17.82 -15.32 12.27
CA GLY A 27 16.53 -15.92 12.54
C GLY A 27 16.12 -16.93 11.45
N LEU A 28 14.83 -17.27 11.44
CA LEU A 28 14.26 -18.20 10.46
C LEU A 28 14.53 -17.73 9.02
N PHE A 29 14.75 -18.72 8.14
CA PHE A 29 15.05 -18.52 6.73
C PHE A 29 16.30 -17.66 6.47
N GLY A 30 17.21 -17.53 7.44
CA GLY A 30 18.43 -16.72 7.30
C GLY A 30 18.20 -15.22 7.49
N CYS A 31 17.04 -14.79 8.01
CA CYS A 31 16.79 -13.38 8.27
C CYS A 31 17.83 -12.80 9.24
N TRP A 32 18.37 -11.63 8.93
CA TRP A 32 19.17 -10.84 9.86
C TRP A 32 18.23 -10.00 10.72
N VAL A 33 17.74 -10.57 11.82
CA VAL A 33 16.70 -9.96 12.66
C VAL A 33 17.31 -8.93 13.60
N TRP A 34 16.89 -7.68 13.44
CA TRP A 34 17.27 -6.55 14.28
C TRP A 34 16.77 -6.70 15.73
N GLN A 35 17.68 -6.55 16.69
CA GLN A 35 17.46 -6.62 18.13
C GLN A 35 17.58 -5.25 18.83
N GLY A 36 17.95 -4.20 18.08
CA GLY A 36 18.09 -2.86 18.63
C GLY A 36 16.77 -2.07 18.68
N GLN A 37 16.88 -0.75 18.83
CA GLN A 37 15.72 0.15 18.84
C GLN A 37 14.87 0.00 17.58
N THR A 38 13.55 0.11 17.73
CA THR A 38 12.59 0.06 16.62
C THR A 38 11.67 1.28 16.59
N ARG A 39 11.10 1.60 15.42
CA ARG A 39 10.04 2.59 15.26
C ARG A 39 9.05 2.10 14.20
N LYS A 40 7.75 2.05 14.53
CA LYS A 40 6.70 1.48 13.64
C LYS A 40 7.07 0.08 13.12
N ASN A 41 7.67 -0.75 13.98
CA ASN A 41 8.17 -2.11 13.69
C ASN A 41 9.35 -2.20 12.72
N TYR A 42 10.04 -1.09 12.43
CA TYR A 42 11.30 -1.08 11.68
C TYR A 42 12.48 -0.87 12.61
N GLY A 43 13.56 -1.64 12.42
CA GLY A 43 14.82 -1.45 13.14
C GLY A 43 15.46 -0.10 12.84
N ARG A 44 16.00 0.54 13.87
CA ARG A 44 16.64 1.87 13.82
C ARG A 44 18.11 1.76 14.21
N TYR A 45 18.96 2.44 13.45
CA TYR A 45 20.39 2.48 13.66
C TYR A 45 20.90 3.91 13.52
N GLY A 46 21.58 4.41 14.55
CA GLY A 46 22.26 5.69 14.52
C GLY A 46 23.50 5.62 13.64
N VAL A 47 23.55 6.43 12.59
CA VAL A 47 24.72 6.62 11.72
C VAL A 47 25.42 7.92 12.13
N ARG A 48 26.75 7.88 12.28
CA ARG A 48 27.55 9.04 12.67
C ARG A 48 27.81 9.95 11.45
N LEU A 49 27.59 11.25 11.59
CA LEU A 49 27.72 12.30 10.56
C LEU A 49 28.77 13.36 10.95
N GLY A 50 29.95 12.91 11.37
CA GLY A 50 31.05 13.74 11.88
C GLY A 50 31.36 13.47 13.36
N VAL A 51 31.99 14.42 14.05
CA VAL A 51 32.45 14.22 15.43
C VAL A 51 31.26 14.07 16.39
N ASP A 52 30.29 14.99 16.37
CA ASP A 52 29.21 15.04 17.37
C ASP A 52 27.80 14.91 16.81
N ARG A 53 27.65 14.50 15.54
CA ARG A 53 26.34 14.39 14.90
C ARG A 53 25.96 12.95 14.62
N TRP A 54 24.70 12.64 14.93
CA TRP A 54 24.09 11.34 14.68
C TRP A 54 22.80 11.52 13.89
N ARG A 55 22.55 10.59 12.96
CA ARG A 55 21.29 10.50 12.24
C ARG A 55 20.76 9.08 12.31
N ASP A 56 19.53 8.95 12.75
CA ASP A 56 18.87 7.66 12.76
C ASP A 56 18.42 7.25 11.35
N GLN A 57 18.84 6.06 10.94
CA GLN A 57 18.42 5.41 9.69
C GLN A 57 17.76 4.06 9.98
N TYR A 58 17.06 3.50 9.00
CA TYR A 58 16.52 2.14 9.13
C TYR A 58 17.64 1.12 8.95
N ALA A 59 17.67 0.11 9.82
CA ALA A 59 18.74 -0.89 9.86
C ALA A 59 18.91 -1.62 8.51
N HIS A 60 17.81 -2.00 7.86
CA HIS A 60 17.82 -2.66 6.56
C HIS A 60 18.36 -1.76 5.43
N ARG A 61 18.11 -0.44 5.48
CA ARG A 61 18.68 0.52 4.52
C ARG A 61 20.19 0.70 4.74
N VAL A 62 20.62 0.72 6.01
CA VAL A 62 22.05 0.80 6.35
C VAL A 62 22.79 -0.44 5.83
N ALA A 63 22.24 -1.63 6.07
CA ALA A 63 22.81 -2.87 5.55
C ALA A 63 22.86 -2.89 4.01
N TRP A 64 21.77 -2.53 3.34
CA TRP A 64 21.75 -2.43 1.88
C TRP A 64 22.81 -1.46 1.35
N THR A 65 22.86 -0.24 1.89
CA THR A 65 23.79 0.77 1.41
C THR A 65 25.25 0.40 1.60
N ALA A 66 25.59 -0.24 2.72
CA ALA A 66 26.97 -0.68 2.98
C ALA A 66 27.39 -1.89 2.12
N LEU A 67 26.46 -2.81 1.83
CA LEU A 67 26.77 -4.11 1.25
C LEU A 67 26.49 -4.20 -0.25
N ILE A 68 25.58 -3.38 -0.77
CA ILE A 68 25.16 -3.36 -2.17
C ILE A 68 25.42 -1.97 -2.77
N GLY A 69 24.94 -0.91 -2.13
CA GLY A 69 25.14 0.47 -2.60
C GLY A 69 23.87 1.33 -2.54
N PRO A 70 23.77 2.39 -3.35
CA PRO A 70 22.68 3.37 -3.25
C PRO A 70 21.30 2.72 -3.42
N ILE A 71 20.32 3.23 -2.66
CA ILE A 71 18.92 2.78 -2.73
C ILE A 71 18.19 3.73 -3.69
N PRO A 72 17.64 3.24 -4.82
CA PRO A 72 17.02 4.11 -5.82
C PRO A 72 15.71 4.76 -5.33
N ASP A 73 14.89 4.04 -4.56
CA ASP A 73 13.64 4.58 -3.99
C ASP A 73 13.33 3.94 -2.62
N GLN A 74 12.68 2.76 -2.64
CA GLN A 74 12.30 1.99 -1.46
C GLN A 74 12.85 0.56 -1.51
N LEU A 75 12.78 -0.13 -0.38
CA LEU A 75 13.09 -1.56 -0.25
C LEU A 75 11.86 -2.28 0.31
N ASP A 76 11.35 -3.29 -0.39
CA ASP A 76 10.29 -4.19 0.10
C ASP A 76 10.90 -5.44 0.75
N HIS A 77 10.31 -5.88 1.86
CA HIS A 77 10.72 -7.09 2.56
C HIS A 77 10.03 -8.30 1.93
N LEU A 78 10.78 -9.07 1.13
CA LEU A 78 10.29 -10.34 0.55
C LEU A 78 9.89 -11.34 1.63
N CYS A 79 10.64 -11.36 2.74
CA CYS A 79 10.39 -12.19 3.92
C CYS A 79 9.22 -11.70 4.81
N ARG A 80 8.59 -10.56 4.48
CA ARG A 80 7.55 -9.88 5.29
C ARG A 80 7.92 -9.58 6.75
N ASN A 81 9.19 -9.72 7.12
CA ASN A 81 9.74 -9.35 8.41
C ASN A 81 10.40 -7.97 8.35
N LYS A 82 9.72 -6.94 8.88
CA LYS A 82 10.20 -5.54 8.88
C LYS A 82 11.48 -5.30 9.69
N LEU A 83 11.85 -6.24 10.56
CA LEU A 83 13.10 -6.21 11.33
C LEU A 83 14.25 -6.92 10.61
N CYS A 84 14.01 -7.58 9.48
CA CYS A 84 15.07 -8.19 8.69
C CYS A 84 15.94 -7.12 8.01
N ALA A 85 17.25 -7.22 8.17
CA ALA A 85 18.25 -6.35 7.55
C ALA A 85 19.06 -7.06 6.45
N TYR A 86 18.76 -8.33 6.14
CA TYR A 86 19.51 -9.11 5.17
C TYR A 86 19.22 -8.61 3.75
N PRO A 87 20.22 -8.13 2.97
CA PRO A 87 19.94 -7.54 1.67
C PRO A 87 19.31 -8.50 0.65
N ALA A 88 19.61 -9.80 0.70
CA ALA A 88 18.99 -10.77 -0.22
C ALA A 88 17.49 -11.00 0.07
N HIS A 89 16.97 -10.52 1.21
CA HIS A 89 15.54 -10.52 1.53
C HIS A 89 14.84 -9.20 1.20
N LEU A 90 15.55 -8.29 0.53
CA LEU A 90 15.06 -6.97 0.16
C LEU A 90 15.04 -6.84 -1.37
N GLU A 91 14.01 -6.16 -1.87
CA GLU A 91 13.90 -5.85 -3.29
C GLU A 91 13.74 -4.33 -3.46
N PRO A 92 14.57 -3.67 -4.29
CA PRO A 92 14.34 -2.29 -4.68
C PRO A 92 13.04 -2.17 -5.46
N VAL A 93 12.14 -1.34 -4.96
CA VAL A 93 10.84 -1.12 -5.58
C VAL A 93 10.52 0.36 -5.65
N THR A 94 9.68 0.74 -6.60
CA THR A 94 9.13 2.10 -6.65
C THR A 94 8.09 2.30 -5.55
N ASN A 95 7.84 3.55 -5.15
CA ASN A 95 6.75 3.88 -4.21
C ASN A 95 5.39 3.34 -4.67
N ARG A 96 5.11 3.42 -5.98
CA ARG A 96 3.86 2.89 -6.55
C ARG A 96 3.77 1.39 -6.36
N GLU A 97 4.84 0.66 -6.66
CA GLU A 97 4.85 -0.79 -6.60
C GLU A 97 4.78 -1.30 -5.15
N ASN A 98 5.52 -0.66 -4.23
CA ASN A 98 5.41 -0.92 -2.80
C ASN A 98 3.98 -0.70 -2.29
N PHE A 99 3.34 0.41 -2.69
CA PHE A 99 1.95 0.71 -2.32
C PHE A 99 0.98 -0.36 -2.87
N LEU A 100 1.12 -0.75 -4.14
CA LEU A 100 0.26 -1.73 -4.78
C LEU A 100 0.41 -3.14 -4.20
N ARG A 101 1.63 -3.52 -3.75
CA ARG A 101 1.87 -4.80 -3.05
C ARG A 101 1.28 -4.83 -1.63
N GLY A 102 0.97 -3.67 -1.05
CA GLY A 102 0.36 -3.56 0.26
C GLY A 102 -1.09 -4.05 0.35
N MET A 103 -1.63 -4.01 1.57
CA MET A 103 -3.01 -4.41 1.89
C MET A 103 -4.00 -3.23 1.95
N HIS A 104 -3.62 -2.04 1.45
CA HIS A 104 -4.52 -0.90 1.42
C HIS A 104 -5.74 -1.22 0.53
N PRO A 105 -6.99 -0.88 0.92
CA PRO A 105 -8.18 -1.19 0.12
C PRO A 105 -8.09 -0.72 -1.33
N THR A 106 -7.47 0.44 -1.59
CA THR A 106 -7.23 0.95 -2.94
C THR A 106 -6.24 0.08 -3.73
N ALA A 107 -5.20 -0.45 -3.08
CA ALA A 107 -4.23 -1.34 -3.70
C ALA A 107 -4.86 -2.71 -4.03
N ILE A 108 -5.65 -3.25 -3.10
CA ILE A 108 -6.42 -4.49 -3.32
C ILE A 108 -7.40 -4.28 -4.47
N ALA A 109 -8.15 -3.18 -4.45
CA ALA A 109 -9.10 -2.82 -5.51
C ALA A 109 -8.43 -2.63 -6.87
N TRP A 110 -7.22 -2.07 -6.89
CA TRP A 110 -6.42 -1.96 -8.10
C TRP A 110 -6.02 -3.33 -8.64
N ARG A 111 -5.50 -4.22 -7.79
CA ARG A 111 -5.02 -5.55 -8.21
C ARG A 111 -6.12 -6.53 -8.59
N THR A 112 -7.26 -6.48 -7.90
CA THR A 112 -8.34 -7.47 -8.04
C THR A 112 -9.52 -6.97 -8.87
N ASN A 113 -9.54 -5.67 -9.19
CA ASN A 113 -10.70 -5.00 -9.76
C ASN A 113 -12.00 -5.19 -8.95
N THR A 114 -11.89 -5.38 -7.63
CA THR A 114 -13.04 -5.52 -6.73
C THR A 114 -13.00 -4.51 -5.60
N CYS A 115 -14.16 -4.02 -5.18
CA CYS A 115 -14.24 -3.14 -4.01
C CYS A 115 -14.12 -3.94 -2.70
N LYS A 116 -13.97 -3.25 -1.56
CA LYS A 116 -13.89 -3.87 -0.23
C LYS A 116 -15.08 -4.76 0.18
N ARG A 117 -16.19 -4.73 -0.58
CA ARG A 117 -17.40 -5.56 -0.37
C ARG A 117 -17.53 -6.68 -1.41
N GLY A 118 -16.52 -6.87 -2.27
CA GLY A 118 -16.52 -7.92 -3.30
C GLY A 118 -17.24 -7.56 -4.60
N HIS A 119 -17.86 -6.38 -4.73
CA HIS A 119 -18.44 -5.97 -6.01
C HIS A 119 -17.35 -5.66 -7.05
N SER A 120 -17.61 -6.01 -8.31
CA SER A 120 -16.78 -5.59 -9.44
C SER A 120 -16.66 -4.06 -9.51
N LEU A 121 -15.50 -3.59 -9.95
CA LEU A 121 -15.22 -2.19 -10.26
C LEU A 121 -15.25 -1.90 -11.77
N ASP A 122 -15.83 -2.78 -12.59
CA ASP A 122 -16.11 -2.47 -14.00
C ASP A 122 -17.12 -1.31 -14.10
N ASP A 123 -18.19 -1.37 -13.31
CA ASP A 123 -19.11 -0.25 -13.05
C ASP A 123 -18.60 0.59 -11.87
N HIS A 124 -17.87 1.67 -12.17
CA HIS A 124 -17.36 2.60 -11.18
C HIS A 124 -17.46 4.06 -11.64
N TYR A 125 -17.44 4.96 -10.67
CA TYR A 125 -17.36 6.41 -10.88
C TYR A 125 -16.04 6.93 -10.31
N ILE A 126 -15.48 7.98 -10.90
CA ILE A 126 -14.32 8.66 -10.32
C ILE A 126 -14.82 9.75 -9.38
N ASN A 127 -14.43 9.67 -8.10
CA ASN A 127 -14.73 10.67 -7.09
C ASN A 127 -13.45 11.05 -6.35
N HIS A 128 -13.10 12.34 -6.33
CA HIS A 128 -11.84 12.86 -5.78
C HIS A 128 -10.59 12.06 -6.24
N GLY A 129 -10.54 11.69 -7.53
CA GLY A 129 -9.42 10.91 -8.09
C GLY A 129 -9.39 9.42 -7.69
N HIS A 130 -10.44 8.91 -7.04
CA HIS A 130 -10.54 7.53 -6.61
C HIS A 130 -11.73 6.81 -7.25
N ARG A 131 -11.56 5.52 -7.58
CA ARG A 131 -12.67 4.69 -8.07
C ARG A 131 -13.66 4.40 -6.95
N GLN A 132 -14.88 4.87 -7.12
CA GLN A 132 -16.01 4.58 -6.26
C GLN A 132 -16.89 3.51 -6.91
N CYS A 133 -17.05 2.37 -6.24
CA CYS A 133 -17.86 1.26 -6.71
C CYS A 133 -19.31 1.67 -7.01
N GLY A 134 -19.77 1.43 -8.23
CA GLY A 134 -21.11 1.80 -8.69
C GLY A 134 -22.22 1.11 -7.90
N GLU A 135 -22.07 -0.19 -7.62
CA GLU A 135 -23.00 -0.96 -6.79
C GLU A 135 -23.07 -0.41 -5.35
N CYS A 136 -21.92 -0.07 -4.73
CA CYS A 136 -21.91 0.55 -3.39
C CYS A 136 -22.65 1.89 -3.39
N THR A 137 -22.49 2.69 -4.45
CA THR A 137 -23.18 3.97 -4.60
C THR A 137 -24.69 3.76 -4.75
N ARG A 138 -25.13 2.85 -5.63
CA ARG A 138 -26.55 2.52 -5.82
C ARG A 138 -27.20 1.99 -4.54
N GLN A 139 -26.52 1.12 -3.79
CA GLN A 139 -26.97 0.67 -2.47
C GLN A 139 -27.10 1.83 -1.48
N GLY A 140 -26.14 2.76 -1.46
CA GLY A 140 -26.20 3.95 -0.62
C GLY A 140 -27.41 4.85 -0.93
N VAL A 141 -27.69 5.07 -2.21
CA VAL A 141 -28.87 5.85 -2.66
C VAL A 141 -30.16 5.15 -2.24
N ARG A 142 -30.26 3.82 -2.44
CA ARG A 142 -31.43 3.03 -2.01
C ARG A 142 -31.69 3.17 -0.50
N ARG A 143 -30.64 3.11 0.32
CA ARG A 143 -30.74 3.27 1.79
C ARG A 143 -31.20 4.67 2.21
N ARG A 144 -30.78 5.71 1.50
CA ARG A 144 -31.14 7.11 1.81
C ARG A 144 -32.49 7.53 1.24
N ARG A 145 -33.01 6.81 0.25
CA ARG A 145 -34.26 7.13 -0.43
C ARG A 145 -35.42 6.98 0.56
N LYS A 146 -36.00 8.10 0.97
CA LYS A 146 -37.26 8.10 1.73
C LYS A 146 -38.39 7.57 0.83
N PRO A 147 -39.32 6.76 1.37
CA PRO A 147 -40.51 6.38 0.64
C PRO A 147 -41.31 7.65 0.29
N SER A 148 -41.88 7.70 -0.92
CA SER A 148 -42.74 8.81 -1.31
C SER A 148 -44.00 8.83 -0.46
N THR A 149 -44.43 10.02 -0.05
CA THR A 149 -45.66 10.22 0.71
C THR A 149 -46.90 9.93 -0.16
N PRO A 150 -48.06 9.63 0.43
CA PRO A 150 -49.31 9.44 -0.32
C PRO A 150 -49.65 10.62 -1.23
N GLN A 151 -49.49 11.86 -0.75
CA GLN A 151 -49.70 13.09 -1.51
C GLN A 151 -48.78 13.17 -2.74
N GLN A 152 -47.49 12.86 -2.57
CA GLN A 152 -46.53 12.81 -3.66
C GLN A 152 -46.89 11.75 -4.70
N ARG A 153 -47.38 10.58 -4.27
CA ARG A 153 -47.84 9.51 -5.16
C ARG A 153 -49.08 9.94 -5.95
N ALA A 154 -50.05 10.56 -5.29
CA ALA A 154 -51.28 11.06 -5.92
C ALA A 154 -50.97 12.11 -6.99
N ARG A 155 -50.16 13.13 -6.66
CA ARG A 155 -49.71 14.16 -7.61
C ARG A 155 -48.99 13.56 -8.82
N LYS A 156 -48.13 12.57 -8.60
CA LYS A 156 -47.44 11.89 -9.69
C LYS A 156 -48.41 11.10 -10.57
N ALA A 157 -49.38 10.40 -9.99
CA ALA A 157 -50.39 9.65 -10.74
C ALA A 157 -51.25 10.59 -11.61
N GLU A 158 -51.62 11.74 -11.08
CA GLU A 158 -52.37 12.77 -11.80
C GLU A 158 -51.56 13.34 -12.98
N LEU A 159 -50.30 13.72 -12.74
CA LEU A 159 -49.40 14.20 -13.79
C LEU A 159 -49.27 13.18 -14.94
N MET A 160 -49.14 11.89 -14.59
CA MET A 160 -49.02 10.82 -15.60
C MET A 160 -50.33 10.57 -16.36
N ARG A 161 -51.50 10.76 -15.73
CA ARG A 161 -52.79 10.72 -16.43
C ARG A 161 -52.88 11.85 -17.45
N GLY A 162 -52.52 13.08 -17.05
CA GLY A 162 -52.49 14.24 -17.94
C GLY A 162 -51.55 14.05 -19.12
N TYR A 163 -50.33 13.56 -18.89
CA TYR A 163 -49.37 13.27 -19.96
C TYR A 163 -49.90 12.24 -20.97
N ARG A 164 -50.54 11.18 -20.50
CA ARG A 164 -51.14 10.15 -21.37
C ARG A 164 -52.31 10.70 -22.18
N ALA A 165 -53.19 11.48 -21.55
CA ALA A 165 -54.30 12.13 -22.24
C ALA A 165 -53.80 13.10 -23.33
N ALA A 166 -52.79 13.92 -23.01
CA ALA A 166 -52.18 14.83 -23.98
C ALA A 166 -51.57 14.09 -25.19
N ARG A 167 -50.84 12.99 -24.96
CA ARG A 167 -50.28 12.17 -26.05
C ARG A 167 -51.35 11.51 -26.92
N ALA A 168 -52.49 11.15 -26.36
CA ALA A 168 -53.59 10.54 -27.11
C ALA A 168 -54.35 11.54 -27.98
N VAL A 169 -54.29 12.84 -27.68
CA VAL A 169 -54.91 13.91 -28.48
C VAL A 169 -54.00 14.35 -29.63
N THR A 170 -52.69 14.13 -29.52
CA THR A 170 -51.68 14.48 -30.54
C THR A 170 -51.31 13.32 -31.47
N ALA A 171 -51.99 12.18 -31.39
CA ALA A 171 -51.79 10.98 -32.21
C ALA A 171 -53.03 10.74 -33.06
#